data_AF-A0A419E6M1-F1
#
_entry.id   AF-A0A419E6M1-F1
#
_cell.length_a   1.000
_cell.length_b   1.000
_cell.length_c   1.000
_cell.angle_alpha   90.00
_cell.angle_beta   90.00
_cell.angle_gamma   90.00
#
_symmetry.space_group_name_H-M   'P 1'
#
loop_
_entity.id
_entity.type
_entity.pdbx_description
1 polymer ?
#
loop_
_entity_poly.entity_id
_entity_poly.type
_entity_poly.pdbx_seq_one_letter_code
_entity_poly.pdbx_strand_id
1 'polypeptide(L)'
;MEGQQKIEISIQRNQITVTCLKGTKMNDTRKPSLTEQNRRLRERLKESEKKIEVQSQFIDRLCQSVGYDRLSDEWDKKKYLDRWVLDWLKPVRDYMQSNSGQPVTGIFINQVIQITEAAIMQLAIIGRYGIKLPLDSRPGDFEMYLQKNNNQLAKEYPPCVICGENRITHQCHIIPKAHGGKYHRDNLLDMCPLHHHLFDNGRLTKEEWQKLLASLDGKMDAAVQYVNTIHLNWQKYFWHEIPDAVYPNYTKKEER
;
A
#
# COMPACT_ATOMS: atom_id res chain seq x y z
N MET A 1 6.65 9.59 60.36
CA MET A 1 7.69 10.62 60.15
C MET A 1 8.46 10.22 58.90
N GLU A 2 8.21 10.92 57.79
CA GLU A 2 8.87 10.67 56.51
C GLU A 2 10.32 11.17 56.58
N GLY A 3 11.27 10.27 56.38
CA GLY A 3 12.69 10.60 56.31
C GLY A 3 13.07 11.02 54.90
N GLN A 4 13.47 12.28 54.71
CA GLN A 4 13.97 12.77 53.42
C GLN A 4 15.34 12.18 53.11
N GLN A 5 15.48 11.56 51.93
CA GLN A 5 16.75 11.11 51.39
C GLN A 5 17.51 12.28 50.78
N LYS A 6 18.80 12.40 51.08
CA LYS A 6 19.70 13.41 50.52
C LYS A 6 20.64 12.73 49.52
N ILE A 7 20.60 13.17 48.26
CA ILE A 7 21.52 12.72 47.20
C ILE A 7 22.52 13.84 46.95
N GLU A 8 23.80 13.49 46.94
CA GLU A 8 24.87 14.39 46.51
C GLU A 8 25.43 13.91 45.17
N ILE A 9 25.38 14.79 44.17
CA ILE A 9 25.91 14.55 42.83
C ILE A 9 27.10 15.47 42.65
N SER A 10 28.27 14.89 42.33
CA SER A 10 29.48 15.63 41.98
C SER A 10 29.86 15.33 40.53
N ILE A 11 30.17 16.39 39.78
CA ILE A 11 30.59 16.29 38.37
C ILE A 11 31.97 16.94 38.25
N GLN A 12 32.98 16.16 37.82
CA GLN A 12 34.30 16.69 37.48
C GLN A 12 34.78 16.13 36.15
N ARG A 13 35.13 17.04 35.22
CA ARG A 13 35.80 16.82 33.92
C ARG A 13 35.61 15.41 33.33
N ASN A 14 34.39 15.14 32.87
CA ASN A 14 33.93 13.91 32.20
C ASN A 14 33.68 12.67 33.08
N GLN A 15 33.62 12.80 34.40
CA GLN A 15 33.10 11.77 35.30
C GLN A 15 32.01 12.33 36.22
N ILE A 16 30.92 11.58 36.35
CA ILE A 16 29.85 11.84 37.31
C ILE A 16 29.98 10.81 38.42
N THR A 17 30.17 11.29 39.65
CA THR A 17 30.24 10.44 40.84
C THR A 17 29.02 10.72 41.69
N VAL A 18 28.16 9.71 41.87
CA VAL A 18 26.99 9.78 42.75
C VAL A 18 27.29 8.97 43.99
N THR A 19 27.37 9.64 45.14
CA THR A 19 27.67 9.00 46.43
C THR A 19 26.42 8.96 47.28
N CYS A 20 25.89 7.76 47.52
CA CYS A 20 24.71 7.56 48.35
C CYS A 20 25.16 7.20 49.78
N LEU A 21 24.92 8.09 50.75
CA LEU A 21 25.23 7.82 52.15
C LEU A 21 24.24 6.78 52.71
N LYS A 22 24.78 5.67 53.21
CA LYS A 22 24.04 4.43 53.49
C LYS A 22 23.06 4.57 54.65
N GLY A 23 21.84 4.11 54.38
CA GLY A 23 20.86 3.79 55.40
C GLY A 23 19.69 2.96 54.85
N THR A 24 19.97 1.89 54.09
CA THR A 24 18.96 0.85 53.78
C THR A 24 19.63 -0.40 53.22
N LYS A 25 19.25 -1.56 53.75
CA LYS A 25 19.67 -2.87 53.24
C LYS A 25 19.24 -2.97 51.78
N MET A 26 20.20 -3.14 50.87
CA MET A 26 19.92 -3.40 49.46
C MET A 26 19.08 -4.69 49.39
N ASN A 27 17.86 -4.56 48.86
CA ASN A 27 17.06 -5.72 48.50
C ASN A 27 17.86 -6.59 47.53
N ASP A 28 17.85 -7.88 47.86
CA ASP A 28 18.43 -9.01 47.17
C ASP A 28 18.38 -8.84 45.64
N THR A 29 19.49 -8.42 45.03
CA THR A 29 19.66 -8.36 43.58
C THR A 29 19.89 -9.78 43.05
N ARG A 30 18.85 -10.61 43.16
CA ARG A 30 18.86 -11.93 42.55
C ARG A 30 19.11 -11.76 41.06
N LYS A 31 20.22 -12.33 40.59
CA LYS A 31 20.53 -12.39 39.17
C LYS A 31 19.30 -12.95 38.45
N PRO A 32 18.80 -12.29 37.39
CA PRO A 32 17.65 -12.78 36.64
C PRO A 32 17.93 -14.21 36.20
N SER A 33 16.91 -15.07 36.29
CA SER A 33 17.02 -16.45 35.86
C SER A 33 17.46 -16.53 34.38
N LEU A 34 18.11 -17.62 33.99
CA LEU A 34 18.53 -17.82 32.60
C LEU A 34 17.34 -17.68 31.63
N THR A 35 16.16 -18.15 32.04
CA THR A 35 14.91 -17.99 31.29
C THR A 35 14.55 -16.52 31.05
N GLU A 36 14.65 -15.67 32.07
CA GLU A 36 14.37 -14.23 31.96
C GLU A 36 15.41 -13.51 31.10
N GLN A 37 16.69 -13.91 31.20
CA GLN A 37 17.74 -13.38 30.31
C GLN A 37 17.48 -13.73 28.85
N ASN A 38 17.11 -14.99 28.56
CA ASN A 38 16.76 -15.44 27.22
C ASN A 38 15.53 -14.71 26.66
N ARG A 39 14.51 -14.46 27.49
CA ARG A 39 13.33 -13.68 27.09
C ARG A 39 13.73 -12.27 26.65
N ARG A 40 14.53 -11.56 27.45
CA ARG A 40 15.02 -10.21 27.14
C ARG A 40 15.87 -10.18 25.86
N LEU A 41 16.70 -11.19 25.63
CA LEU A 41 17.50 -11.29 24.41
C LEU A 41 16.61 -11.44 23.17
N ARG A 42 15.57 -12.28 23.23
CA ARG A 42 14.60 -12.44 22.13
C ARG A 42 13.83 -11.16 21.85
N GLU A 43 13.41 -10.44 22.89
CA GLU A 43 12.74 -9.14 22.75
C GLU A 43 13.64 -8.10 22.06
N ARG A 44 14.91 -8.00 22.49
CA ARG A 44 15.91 -7.11 21.86
C ARG A 44 16.20 -7.49 20.42
N LEU A 45 16.29 -8.79 20.13
CA LEU A 45 16.50 -9.29 18.76
C LEU A 45 15.34 -8.86 17.88
N LYS A 46 14.10 -9.13 18.30
CA LYS A 46 12.88 -8.73 17.59
C LYS A 46 12.79 -7.22 17.36
N GLU A 47 13.19 -6.41 18.35
CA GLU A 47 13.24 -4.96 18.20
C GLU A 47 14.30 -4.53 17.18
N SER A 48 15.48 -5.16 17.19
CA SER A 48 16.54 -4.88 16.22
C SER A 48 16.16 -5.28 14.79
N GLU A 49 15.50 -6.43 14.61
CA GLU A 49 14.96 -6.89 13.32
C GLU A 49 13.95 -5.89 12.77
N LYS A 50 13.03 -5.41 13.61
CA LYS A 50 12.06 -4.37 13.21
C LYS A 50 12.74 -3.06 12.82
N LYS A 51 13.82 -2.66 13.51
CA LYS A 51 14.60 -1.46 13.16
C LYS A 51 15.32 -1.63 11.81
N ILE A 52 15.90 -2.81 11.57
CA ILE A 52 16.56 -3.15 10.30
C ILE A 52 15.54 -3.13 9.16
N GLU A 53 14.36 -3.72 9.35
CA GLU A 53 13.29 -3.72 8.33
C GLU A 53 12.85 -2.30 7.96
N VAL A 54 12.61 -1.44 8.96
CA VAL A 54 12.24 -0.03 8.72
C VAL A 54 13.36 0.72 7.99
N GLN A 55 14.62 0.47 8.34
CA GLN A 55 15.78 1.07 7.65
C GLN A 55 15.94 0.54 6.23
N SER A 56 15.72 -0.76 6.00
CA SER A 56 15.75 -1.36 4.67
C SER A 56 14.68 -0.74 3.78
N GLN A 57 13.44 -0.63 4.27
CA GLN A 57 12.35 0.03 3.54
C GLN A 57 12.63 1.52 3.28
N PHE A 58 13.37 2.19 4.16
CA PHE A 58 13.83 3.56 3.93
C PHE A 58 14.89 3.63 2.83
N ILE A 59 15.89 2.74 2.87
CA ILE A 59 16.91 2.61 1.83
C ILE A 59 16.27 2.27 0.49
N ASP A 60 15.34 1.33 0.43
CA ASP A 60 14.64 0.96 -0.80
C ASP A 60 13.85 2.14 -1.38
N ARG A 61 13.18 2.93 -0.54
CA ARG A 61 12.52 4.17 -0.99
C ARG A 61 13.51 5.19 -1.54
N LEU A 62 14.69 5.32 -0.94
CA LEU A 62 15.78 6.15 -1.47
C LEU A 62 16.32 5.59 -2.78
N CYS A 63 16.56 4.28 -2.88
CA CYS A 63 17.02 3.62 -4.10
C CYS A 63 16.03 3.78 -5.25
N GLN A 64 14.74 3.61 -4.95
CA GLN A 64 13.68 3.90 -5.89
C GLN A 64 13.66 5.38 -6.24
N SER A 65 13.98 6.30 -5.31
CA SER A 65 13.95 7.75 -5.55
C SER A 65 15.01 8.22 -6.54
N VAL A 66 16.23 7.70 -6.45
CA VAL A 66 17.37 8.16 -7.27
C VAL A 66 17.94 7.14 -8.26
N GLY A 67 17.42 5.92 -8.29
CA GLY A 67 17.87 4.84 -9.17
C GLY A 67 18.91 3.95 -8.48
N TYR A 68 18.75 2.63 -8.60
CA TYR A 68 19.61 1.62 -7.96
C TYR A 68 21.07 1.73 -8.42
N ASP A 69 21.30 2.00 -9.71
CA ASP A 69 22.63 2.11 -10.33
C ASP A 69 23.48 3.27 -9.77
N ARG A 70 22.83 4.24 -9.10
CA ARG A 70 23.52 5.41 -8.51
C ARG A 70 23.89 5.21 -7.04
N LEU A 71 23.43 4.13 -6.40
CA LEU A 71 23.65 3.87 -4.97
C LEU A 71 24.44 2.59 -4.67
N SER A 72 24.63 1.70 -5.64
CA SER A 72 25.28 0.40 -5.40
C SER A 72 26.79 0.50 -5.16
N ASP A 73 27.48 1.48 -5.75
CA ASP A 73 28.95 1.37 -5.84
C ASP A 73 29.72 2.37 -4.96
N GLU A 74 29.15 3.52 -4.56
CA GLU A 74 29.85 4.51 -3.73
C GLU A 74 28.90 5.37 -2.88
N TRP A 75 28.13 4.78 -1.97
CA TRP A 75 27.27 5.56 -1.06
C TRP A 75 28.07 6.26 0.05
N ASP A 76 28.80 7.32 -0.32
CA ASP A 76 29.27 8.31 0.65
C ASP A 76 28.09 9.24 1.02
N LYS A 77 27.44 8.93 2.16
CA LYS A 77 26.34 9.73 2.72
C LYS A 77 26.67 11.22 2.81
N LYS A 78 27.94 11.58 2.96
CA LYS A 78 28.40 12.96 3.08
C LYS A 78 28.36 13.69 1.73
N LYS A 79 28.82 13.06 0.65
CA LYS A 79 28.74 13.60 -0.73
C LYS A 79 27.30 13.75 -1.22
N TYR A 80 26.40 12.87 -0.80
CA TYR A 80 25.03 12.85 -1.32
C TYR A 80 24.14 13.92 -0.69
N LEU A 81 24.28 14.19 0.62
CA LEU A 81 23.59 15.29 1.31
C LEU A 81 23.85 16.66 0.65
N ASP A 82 25.01 16.82 0.01
CA ASP A 82 25.34 18.03 -0.73
C ASP A 82 24.82 18.03 -2.19
N ARG A 83 24.54 16.86 -2.78
CA ARG A 83 24.15 16.73 -4.20
C ARG A 83 22.65 16.67 -4.45
N TRP A 84 21.83 16.13 -3.53
CA TRP A 84 20.39 16.05 -3.78
C TRP A 84 19.77 17.44 -3.95
N VAL A 85 20.15 18.42 -3.12
CA VAL A 85 19.69 19.82 -3.28
C VAL A 85 20.09 20.36 -4.66
N LEU A 86 21.28 20.03 -5.15
CA LEU A 86 21.74 20.46 -6.48
C LEU A 86 20.95 19.80 -7.62
N ASP A 87 20.55 18.54 -7.46
CA ASP A 87 19.70 17.84 -8.44
C ASP A 87 18.27 18.44 -8.46
N TRP A 88 17.74 18.85 -7.31
CA TRP A 88 16.44 19.53 -7.21
C TRP A 88 16.45 20.96 -7.77
N LEU A 89 17.57 21.66 -7.61
CA LEU A 89 17.77 22.99 -8.18
C LEU A 89 18.22 22.96 -9.64
N LYS A 90 18.46 21.78 -10.20
CA LYS A 90 18.88 21.64 -11.60
C LYS A 90 17.92 22.34 -12.57
N PRO A 91 16.58 22.20 -12.50
CA PRO A 91 15.67 22.92 -13.41
C PRO A 91 15.78 24.44 -13.27
N VAL A 92 15.96 24.95 -12.05
CA VAL A 92 16.17 26.39 -11.81
C VAL A 92 17.48 26.85 -12.44
N ARG A 93 18.56 26.12 -12.18
CA ARG A 93 19.89 26.40 -12.74
C ARG A 93 19.88 26.37 -14.27
N ASP A 94 19.29 25.33 -14.87
CA ASP A 94 19.24 25.15 -16.31
C ASP A 94 18.38 26.28 -16.97
N TYR A 95 17.30 26.71 -16.31
CA TYR A 95 16.52 27.88 -16.74
C TYR A 95 17.32 29.19 -16.62
N MET A 96 18.04 29.41 -15.52
CA MET A 96 18.89 30.60 -15.36
C MET A 96 20.05 30.63 -16.36
N GLN A 97 20.66 29.47 -16.65
CA GLN A 97 21.75 29.35 -17.61
C GLN A 97 21.29 29.59 -19.05
N SER A 98 20.12 29.06 -19.44
CA SER A 98 19.56 29.28 -20.78
C SER A 98 19.16 30.75 -21.05
N ASN A 99 18.97 31.54 -19.98
CA ASN A 99 18.69 32.97 -20.04
C ASN A 99 19.89 33.84 -19.64
N SER A 100 21.11 33.28 -19.60
CA SER A 100 22.32 34.03 -19.26
C SER A 100 22.56 35.14 -20.29
N GLY A 101 22.83 36.37 -19.81
CA GLY A 101 23.04 37.55 -20.64
C GLY A 101 21.77 38.32 -21.01
N GLN A 102 20.57 37.80 -20.70
CA GLN A 102 19.34 38.58 -20.84
C GLN A 102 19.13 39.52 -19.64
N PRO A 103 18.44 40.68 -19.82
CA PRO A 103 18.11 41.57 -18.73
C PRO A 103 17.16 40.88 -17.74
N VAL A 104 17.38 41.10 -16.44
CA VAL A 104 16.51 40.57 -15.38
C VAL A 104 15.19 41.33 -15.41
N THR A 105 14.13 40.68 -15.89
CA THR A 105 12.77 41.22 -15.93
C THR A 105 11.88 40.60 -14.86
N GLY A 106 10.73 41.21 -14.57
CA GLY A 106 9.74 40.63 -13.66
C GLY A 106 9.23 39.26 -14.14
N ILE A 107 9.12 39.05 -15.47
CA ILE A 107 8.72 37.77 -16.07
C ILE A 107 9.76 36.68 -15.77
N PHE A 108 11.05 36.99 -15.93
CA PHE A 108 12.13 36.06 -15.61
C PHE A 108 12.10 35.65 -14.14
N ILE A 109 11.95 36.62 -13.22
CA ILE A 109 11.86 36.37 -11.77
C ILE A 109 10.68 35.46 -11.44
N ASN A 110 9.50 35.75 -11.99
CA ASN A 110 8.30 34.95 -11.76
C ASN A 110 8.47 33.51 -12.23
N GLN A 111 9.12 33.28 -13.37
CA GLN A 111 9.37 31.93 -13.87
C GLN A 111 10.33 31.15 -12.97
N VAL A 112 11.38 31.79 -12.45
CA VAL A 112 12.30 31.18 -11.47
C VAL A 112 11.56 30.78 -10.19
N ILE A 113 10.68 31.66 -9.69
CA ILE A 113 9.85 31.39 -8.51
C ILE A 113 8.94 30.18 -8.77
N GLN A 114 8.24 30.14 -9.90
CA GLN A 114 7.35 29.01 -10.24
C GLN A 114 8.09 27.67 -10.34
N ILE A 115 9.27 27.64 -10.96
CA ILE A 115 10.09 26.42 -11.04
C ILE A 115 10.52 25.99 -9.63
N THR A 116 10.86 26.95 -8.77
CA THR A 116 11.27 26.68 -7.38
C THR A 116 10.10 26.16 -6.54
N GLU A 117 8.91 26.76 -6.65
CA GLU A 117 7.69 26.31 -5.97
C GLU A 117 7.32 24.89 -6.40
N ALA A 118 7.37 24.58 -7.70
CA ALA A 118 7.11 23.24 -8.22
C ALA A 118 8.09 22.20 -7.63
N ALA A 119 9.38 22.53 -7.54
CA ALA A 119 10.39 21.67 -6.92
C ALA A 119 10.10 21.44 -5.43
N ILE A 120 9.74 22.48 -4.68
CA ILE A 120 9.36 22.37 -3.26
C ILE A 120 8.09 21.54 -3.07
N MET A 121 7.06 21.75 -3.91
CA MET A 121 5.82 20.97 -3.85
C MET A 121 6.09 19.49 -4.12
N GLN A 122 6.93 19.17 -5.10
CA GLN A 122 7.29 17.80 -5.40
C GLN A 122 8.07 17.16 -4.24
N LEU A 123 8.99 17.90 -3.60
CA LEU A 123 9.66 17.46 -2.36
C LEU A 123 8.67 17.18 -1.23
N ALA A 124 7.71 18.07 -1.01
CA ALA A 124 6.68 17.90 0.01
C ALA A 124 5.78 16.69 -0.28
N ILE A 125 5.38 16.49 -1.53
CA ILE A 125 4.56 15.36 -1.97
C ILE A 125 5.33 14.03 -1.84
N ILE A 126 6.60 13.99 -2.24
CA ILE A 126 7.45 12.81 -2.07
C ILE A 126 7.64 12.49 -0.59
N GLY A 127 7.96 13.50 0.23
CA GLY A 127 8.17 13.31 1.67
C GLY A 127 6.92 12.82 2.40
N ARG A 128 5.74 13.33 2.02
CA ARG A 128 4.47 13.01 2.71
C ARG A 128 3.78 11.76 2.16
N TYR A 129 3.82 11.54 0.85
CA TYR A 129 3.02 10.51 0.17
C TYR A 129 3.84 9.47 -0.59
N GLY A 130 5.16 9.67 -0.76
CA GLY A 130 6.00 8.80 -1.58
C GLY A 130 5.66 8.85 -3.07
N ILE A 131 4.83 9.81 -3.51
CA ILE A 131 4.41 9.94 -4.90
C ILE A 131 5.45 10.75 -5.65
N LYS A 132 6.02 10.17 -6.72
CA LYS A 132 6.86 10.90 -7.66
C LYS A 132 5.98 11.50 -8.75
N LEU A 133 5.96 12.82 -8.85
CA LEU A 133 5.48 13.48 -10.06
C LEU A 133 6.57 13.33 -11.15
N PRO A 134 6.22 12.97 -12.39
CA PRO A 134 7.16 13.03 -13.50
C PRO A 134 7.70 14.45 -13.64
N LEU A 135 9.04 14.59 -13.76
CA LEU A 135 9.70 15.90 -13.94
C LEU A 135 9.42 16.50 -15.32
N ASP A 136 9.21 15.64 -16.32
CA ASP A 136 8.86 16.06 -17.66
C ASP A 136 7.35 16.28 -17.72
N SER A 137 6.93 17.54 -17.85
CA SER A 137 5.59 17.87 -18.33
C SER A 137 5.49 17.39 -19.77
N ARG A 138 5.14 16.11 -19.95
CA ARG A 138 4.72 15.64 -21.26
C ARG A 138 3.48 16.48 -21.61
N PRO A 139 3.44 17.15 -22.78
CA PRO A 139 2.21 17.77 -23.23
C PRO A 139 1.14 16.68 -23.18
N GLY A 140 0.12 16.90 -22.35
CA GLY A 140 -0.95 15.94 -22.21
C GLY A 140 -1.57 15.75 -23.59
N ASP A 141 -1.46 14.54 -24.14
CA ASP A 141 -2.15 14.20 -25.37
C ASP A 141 -3.64 14.10 -25.04
N PHE A 142 -4.29 15.26 -25.08
CA PHE A 142 -5.70 15.41 -24.73
C PHE A 142 -6.57 14.59 -25.69
N GLU A 143 -6.16 14.46 -26.94
CA GLU A 143 -6.83 13.64 -27.94
C GLU A 143 -6.76 12.16 -27.56
N MET A 144 -5.58 11.64 -27.21
CA MET A 144 -5.43 10.26 -26.74
C MET A 144 -6.23 10.02 -25.44
N TYR A 145 -6.27 11.00 -24.52
CA TYR A 145 -7.09 10.90 -23.32
C TYR A 145 -8.59 10.84 -23.63
N LEU A 146 -9.09 11.75 -24.47
CA LEU A 146 -10.48 11.76 -24.92
C LEU A 146 -10.84 10.47 -25.66
N GLN A 147 -9.98 10.00 -26.55
CA GLN A 147 -10.17 8.74 -27.27
C GLN A 147 -10.26 7.56 -26.29
N LYS A 148 -9.37 7.49 -25.30
CA LYS A 148 -9.42 6.45 -24.26
C LYS A 148 -10.71 6.51 -23.44
N ASN A 149 -11.16 7.71 -23.09
CA ASN A 149 -12.40 7.91 -22.34
C ASN A 149 -13.62 7.50 -23.18
N ASN A 150 -13.68 7.91 -24.45
CA ASN A 150 -14.72 7.52 -25.38
C ASN A 150 -14.76 6.00 -25.59
N ASN A 151 -13.60 5.36 -25.73
CA ASN A 151 -13.49 3.90 -25.83
C ASN A 151 -13.99 3.20 -24.56
N GLN A 152 -13.81 3.79 -23.37
CA GLN A 152 -14.35 3.24 -22.13
C GLN A 152 -15.87 3.40 -22.03
N LEU A 153 -16.40 4.54 -22.47
CA LEU A 153 -17.85 4.82 -22.48
C LEU A 153 -18.60 4.00 -23.54
N ALA A 154 -17.98 3.77 -24.69
CA ALA A 154 -18.53 2.97 -25.78
C ALA A 154 -18.36 1.45 -25.57
N LYS A 155 -17.68 1.03 -24.50
CA LYS A 155 -17.43 -0.38 -24.24
C LYS A 155 -18.73 -1.07 -23.82
N GLU A 156 -19.16 -2.01 -24.64
CA GLU A 156 -20.24 -2.93 -24.30
C GLU A 156 -19.70 -4.06 -23.42
N TYR A 157 -20.38 -4.29 -22.30
CA TYR A 157 -20.04 -5.36 -21.37
C TYR A 157 -21.04 -6.51 -21.51
N PRO A 158 -20.58 -7.77 -21.49
CA PRO A 158 -21.49 -8.91 -21.42
C PRO A 158 -22.30 -8.87 -20.12
N PRO A 159 -23.58 -9.29 -20.14
CA PRO A 159 -24.42 -9.27 -18.95
C PRO A 159 -23.93 -10.25 -17.88
N CYS A 160 -24.05 -9.85 -16.62
CA CYS A 160 -23.73 -10.71 -15.47
C CYS A 160 -24.57 -11.99 -15.52
N VAL A 161 -23.92 -13.16 -15.43
CA VAL A 161 -24.59 -14.46 -15.50
C VAL A 161 -25.61 -14.71 -14.37
N ILE A 162 -25.56 -13.95 -13.27
CA ILE A 162 -26.49 -14.09 -12.12
C ILE A 162 -27.64 -13.07 -12.17
N CYS A 163 -27.36 -11.79 -12.44
CA CYS A 163 -28.35 -10.71 -12.33
C CYS A 163 -28.66 -9.97 -13.62
N GLY A 164 -27.94 -10.23 -14.71
CA GLY A 164 -28.11 -9.55 -15.99
C GLY A 164 -27.55 -8.13 -16.09
N GLU A 165 -27.02 -7.57 -14.99
CA GLU A 165 -26.35 -6.26 -14.98
C GLU A 165 -25.22 -6.22 -16.02
N ASN A 166 -25.20 -5.19 -16.86
CA ASN A 166 -24.27 -5.04 -17.98
C ASN A 166 -23.64 -3.64 -18.07
N ARG A 167 -23.83 -2.77 -17.07
CA ARG A 167 -23.14 -1.47 -17.00
C ARG A 167 -21.63 -1.64 -16.78
N ILE A 168 -21.25 -2.65 -15.99
CA ILE A 168 -19.86 -3.03 -15.75
C ILE A 168 -19.81 -4.52 -15.37
N THR A 169 -19.04 -5.30 -16.12
CA THR A 169 -18.76 -6.70 -15.78
C THR A 169 -17.28 -7.02 -15.92
N HIS A 170 -16.85 -7.98 -15.11
CA HIS A 170 -15.50 -8.51 -15.05
C HIS A 170 -15.53 -10.00 -15.38
N GLN A 171 -14.45 -10.47 -16.01
CA GLN A 171 -14.22 -11.88 -16.20
C GLN A 171 -13.69 -12.50 -14.91
N CYS A 172 -14.55 -13.23 -14.23
CA CYS A 172 -14.25 -14.01 -13.03
C CYS A 172 -13.72 -15.39 -13.43
N HIS A 173 -12.60 -15.81 -12.84
CA HIS A 173 -12.09 -17.16 -13.07
C HIS A 173 -12.84 -18.16 -12.21
N ILE A 174 -13.30 -19.26 -12.79
CA ILE A 174 -13.94 -20.36 -12.05
C ILE A 174 -12.90 -21.08 -11.19
N ILE A 175 -11.78 -21.46 -11.81
CA ILE A 175 -10.57 -21.94 -11.13
C ILE A 175 -9.62 -20.74 -11.02
N PRO A 176 -9.28 -20.25 -9.82
CA PRO A 176 -8.38 -19.12 -9.64
C PRO A 176 -7.00 -19.36 -10.25
N LYS A 177 -6.33 -18.30 -10.72
CA LYS A 177 -4.94 -18.37 -11.23
C LYS A 177 -3.97 -18.96 -10.19
N ALA A 178 -4.16 -18.63 -8.91
CA ALA A 178 -3.35 -19.16 -7.81
C ALA A 178 -3.44 -20.70 -7.70
N HIS A 179 -4.51 -21.31 -8.21
CA HIS A 179 -4.73 -22.75 -8.23
C HIS A 179 -4.49 -23.35 -9.63
N GLY A 180 -3.75 -22.65 -10.49
CA GLY A 180 -3.41 -23.12 -11.84
C GLY A 180 -4.50 -22.92 -12.89
N GLY A 181 -5.55 -22.14 -12.58
CA GLY A 181 -6.59 -21.82 -13.53
C GLY A 181 -6.07 -21.03 -14.74
N LYS A 182 -6.27 -21.58 -15.94
CA LYS A 182 -5.88 -20.93 -17.20
C LYS A 182 -6.86 -19.82 -17.58
N TYR A 183 -6.36 -18.82 -18.30
CA TYR A 183 -7.20 -17.79 -18.92
C TYR A 183 -7.84 -18.36 -20.19
N HIS A 184 -8.91 -19.13 -20.01
CA HIS A 184 -9.67 -19.80 -21.07
C HIS A 184 -11.16 -19.49 -20.92
N ARG A 185 -11.90 -19.36 -22.03
CA ARG A 185 -13.34 -19.01 -22.01
C ARG A 185 -14.16 -19.95 -21.13
N ASP A 186 -13.80 -21.23 -21.11
CA ASP A 186 -14.52 -22.25 -20.33
C ASP A 186 -14.13 -22.24 -18.84
N ASN A 187 -13.16 -21.43 -18.45
CA ASN A 187 -12.78 -21.16 -17.06
C ASN A 187 -13.16 -19.72 -16.63
N LEU A 188 -13.95 -19.01 -17.44
CA LEU A 188 -14.35 -17.62 -17.16
C LEU A 188 -15.88 -17.50 -17.11
N LEU A 189 -16.35 -16.65 -16.20
CA LEU A 189 -17.74 -16.19 -16.11
C LEU A 189 -17.75 -14.66 -16.13
N ASP A 190 -18.69 -14.07 -16.86
CA ASP A 190 -18.90 -12.63 -16.86
C ASP A 190 -19.82 -12.27 -15.69
N MET A 191 -19.30 -11.52 -14.71
CA MET A 191 -20.04 -11.13 -13.51
C MET A 191 -19.91 -9.64 -13.24
N CYS A 192 -20.94 -9.02 -12.65
CA CYS A 192 -20.81 -7.67 -12.13
C CYS A 192 -19.84 -7.65 -10.92
N PRO A 193 -19.25 -6.50 -10.55
CA PRO A 193 -18.29 -6.42 -9.45
C PRO A 193 -18.80 -7.00 -8.12
N LEU A 194 -20.09 -6.83 -7.83
CA LEU A 194 -20.72 -7.36 -6.63
C LEU A 194 -20.76 -8.89 -6.64
N HIS A 195 -21.31 -9.51 -7.69
CA HIS A 195 -21.41 -10.97 -7.78
C HIS A 195 -20.05 -11.64 -7.91
N HIS A 196 -19.09 -11.01 -8.57
CA HIS A 196 -17.70 -11.47 -8.60
C HIS A 196 -17.13 -11.55 -7.17
N HIS A 197 -17.27 -10.47 -6.39
CA HIS A 197 -16.81 -10.46 -5.00
C HIS A 197 -17.52 -11.50 -4.13
N LEU A 198 -18.83 -11.67 -4.28
CA LEU A 198 -19.60 -12.67 -3.53
C LEU A 198 -19.22 -14.10 -3.92
N PHE A 199 -18.95 -14.37 -5.19
CA PHE A 199 -18.50 -15.68 -5.66
C PHE A 199 -17.14 -16.06 -5.08
N ASP A 200 -16.16 -15.16 -5.18
CA ASP A 200 -14.79 -15.38 -4.67
C ASP A 200 -14.76 -15.67 -3.17
N ASN A 201 -15.73 -15.11 -2.43
CA ASN A 201 -15.81 -15.24 -0.97
C ASN A 201 -16.84 -16.28 -0.49
N GLY A 202 -17.50 -17.02 -1.40
CA GLY A 202 -18.52 -17.99 -1.03
C GLY A 202 -19.67 -17.36 -0.24
N ARG A 203 -20.29 -16.30 -0.80
CA ARG A 203 -21.37 -15.52 -0.17
C ARG A 203 -22.62 -15.32 -1.05
N LEU A 204 -22.74 -16.05 -2.17
CA LEU A 204 -23.97 -16.00 -2.98
C LEU A 204 -25.14 -16.66 -2.24
N THR A 205 -26.35 -16.16 -2.43
CA THR A 205 -27.57 -16.83 -1.93
C THR A 205 -27.80 -18.17 -2.66
N LYS A 206 -28.73 -18.99 -2.16
CA LYS A 206 -29.08 -20.25 -2.82
C LYS A 206 -29.66 -20.01 -4.21
N GLU A 207 -30.49 -18.98 -4.37
CA GLU A 207 -31.10 -18.60 -5.66
C GLU A 207 -30.04 -18.12 -6.66
N GLU A 208 -29.10 -17.30 -6.20
CA GLU A 208 -27.97 -16.83 -7.02
C GLU A 208 -27.06 -18.00 -7.43
N TRP A 209 -26.82 -18.93 -6.51
CA TRP A 209 -26.04 -20.14 -6.78
C TRP A 209 -26.68 -21.01 -7.86
N GLN A 210 -28.00 -21.20 -7.84
CA GLN A 210 -28.70 -21.95 -8.90
C GLN A 210 -28.56 -21.30 -10.27
N LYS A 211 -28.63 -19.96 -10.35
CA LYS A 211 -28.38 -19.24 -11.60
C LYS A 211 -26.94 -19.43 -12.10
N LEU A 212 -25.98 -19.40 -11.18
CA LEU A 212 -24.59 -19.69 -11.50
C LEU A 212 -24.42 -21.11 -12.04
N LEU A 213 -25.04 -22.12 -11.43
CA LEU A 213 -24.98 -23.50 -11.90
C LEU A 213 -25.52 -23.65 -13.33
N ALA A 214 -26.61 -22.95 -13.67
CA ALA A 214 -27.12 -22.94 -15.05
C ALA A 214 -26.10 -22.34 -16.04
N SER A 215 -25.31 -21.36 -15.63
CA SER A 215 -24.25 -20.76 -16.47
C SER A 215 -22.98 -21.62 -16.61
N LEU A 216 -22.87 -22.70 -15.82
CA LEU A 216 -21.77 -23.66 -15.93
C LEU A 216 -22.01 -24.73 -17.00
N ASP A 217 -23.21 -24.80 -17.57
CA ASP A 217 -23.49 -25.72 -18.68
C ASP A 217 -22.58 -25.41 -19.88
N GLY A 218 -21.95 -26.44 -20.44
CA GLY A 218 -20.95 -26.32 -21.50
C GLY A 218 -19.58 -25.77 -21.07
N LYS A 219 -19.31 -25.55 -19.79
CA LYS A 219 -17.95 -25.26 -19.27
C LYS A 219 -17.12 -26.53 -19.19
N MET A 220 -15.80 -26.39 -19.05
CA MET A 220 -14.90 -27.53 -18.95
C MET A 220 -15.15 -28.32 -17.65
N ASP A 221 -15.05 -29.64 -17.72
CA ASP A 221 -15.33 -30.54 -16.57
C ASP A 221 -14.54 -30.18 -15.31
N ALA A 222 -13.27 -29.79 -15.47
CA ALA A 222 -12.42 -29.38 -14.37
C ALA A 222 -12.98 -28.15 -13.62
N ALA A 223 -13.56 -27.19 -14.35
CA ALA A 223 -14.15 -26.00 -13.75
C ALA A 223 -15.45 -26.33 -13.01
N VAL A 224 -16.31 -27.17 -13.62
CA VAL A 224 -17.54 -27.67 -13.01
C VAL A 224 -17.23 -28.46 -11.73
N GLN A 225 -16.24 -29.36 -11.80
CA GLN A 225 -15.79 -30.13 -10.64
C GLN A 225 -15.28 -29.21 -9.53
N TYR A 226 -14.44 -28.22 -9.87
CA TYR A 226 -13.88 -27.28 -8.90
C TYR A 226 -14.96 -26.47 -8.15
N VAL A 227 -15.99 -25.98 -8.86
CA VAL A 227 -17.15 -25.31 -8.25
C VAL A 227 -17.85 -26.25 -7.27
N ASN A 228 -18.14 -27.48 -7.68
CA ASN A 228 -18.88 -28.44 -6.88
C ASN A 228 -18.09 -28.97 -5.66
N THR A 229 -16.76 -29.05 -5.75
CA THR A 229 -15.93 -29.58 -4.66
C THR A 229 -15.40 -28.50 -3.73
N ILE A 230 -15.06 -27.32 -4.23
CA ILE A 230 -14.42 -26.26 -3.43
C ILE A 230 -15.43 -25.18 -3.09
N HIS A 231 -15.97 -24.47 -4.08
CA HIS A 231 -16.86 -23.33 -3.83
C HIS A 231 -18.17 -23.73 -3.14
N LEU A 232 -18.76 -24.87 -3.51
CA LEU A 232 -19.99 -25.35 -2.86
C LEU A 232 -19.81 -25.59 -1.36
N ASN A 233 -18.63 -26.06 -0.93
CA ASN A 233 -18.35 -26.29 0.48
C ASN A 233 -18.28 -24.97 1.26
N TRP A 234 -17.64 -23.95 0.68
CA TRP A 234 -17.64 -22.60 1.27
C TRP A 234 -19.05 -22.00 1.31
N GLN A 235 -19.85 -22.26 0.28
CA GLN A 235 -21.22 -21.77 0.25
C GLN A 235 -22.14 -22.42 1.25
N LYS A 236 -22.03 -23.74 1.43
CA LYS A 236 -22.75 -24.45 2.49
C LYS A 236 -22.42 -23.86 3.85
N TYR A 237 -21.15 -23.54 4.12
CA TYR A 237 -20.76 -22.88 5.36
C TYR A 237 -21.51 -21.55 5.55
N PHE A 238 -21.51 -20.68 4.54
CA PHE A 238 -22.27 -19.43 4.58
C PHE A 238 -23.77 -19.62 4.79
N TRP A 239 -24.40 -20.59 4.10
CA TRP A 239 -25.83 -20.88 4.25
C TRP A 239 -26.21 -21.50 5.60
N HIS A 240 -25.26 -22.17 6.28
CA HIS A 240 -25.48 -22.75 7.61
C HIS A 240 -25.29 -21.72 8.73
N GLU A 241 -24.28 -20.85 8.63
CA GLU A 241 -24.00 -19.80 9.62
C GLU A 241 -25.03 -18.66 9.61
N ILE A 242 -25.80 -18.54 8.51
CA ILE A 242 -26.87 -17.54 8.39
C ILE A 242 -28.19 -18.26 8.02
N PRO A 243 -28.80 -19.02 8.96
CA PRO A 243 -29.97 -19.85 8.65
C PRO A 243 -31.17 -19.03 8.14
N ASP A 244 -31.27 -17.77 8.57
CA ASP A 244 -32.40 -16.87 8.33
C ASP A 244 -31.93 -15.45 7.96
N ALA A 245 -30.98 -15.29 7.03
CA ALA A 245 -30.87 -14.00 6.34
C ALA A 245 -32.13 -13.82 5.47
N VAL A 246 -33.21 -13.40 6.13
CA VAL A 246 -34.27 -12.61 5.54
C VAL A 246 -33.56 -11.35 5.05
N TYR A 247 -32.97 -11.41 3.86
CA TYR A 247 -32.69 -10.20 3.11
C TYR A 247 -34.04 -9.48 3.06
N PRO A 248 -34.15 -8.25 3.59
CA PRO A 248 -35.41 -7.55 3.56
C PRO A 248 -35.85 -7.57 2.11
N ASN A 249 -36.97 -8.26 1.85
CA ASN A 249 -37.58 -8.25 0.54
C ASN A 249 -37.70 -6.78 0.18
N TYR A 250 -36.89 -6.31 -0.78
CA TYR A 250 -37.24 -5.14 -1.56
C TYR A 250 -38.46 -5.60 -2.36
N THR A 251 -39.59 -5.69 -1.67
CA THR A 251 -40.90 -5.75 -2.29
C THR A 251 -40.89 -4.57 -3.23
N LYS A 252 -40.93 -4.86 -4.53
CA LYS A 252 -41.24 -3.88 -5.56
C LYS A 252 -42.40 -3.07 -5.00
N LYS A 253 -42.18 -1.78 -4.70
CA LYS A 253 -43.31 -0.87 -4.48
C LYS A 253 -44.15 -1.03 -5.74
N GLU A 254 -45.30 -1.67 -5.60
CA GLU A 254 -46.33 -1.64 -6.62
C GLU A 254 -46.61 -0.17 -6.88
N GLU A 255 -46.25 0.28 -8.08
CA GLU A 255 -46.57 1.59 -8.58
C GLU A 255 -48.10 1.73 -8.55
N ARG A 256 -48.58 2.66 -7.72
CA ARG A 256 -49.93 3.20 -7.79
C ARG A 256 -49.90 4.52 -8.56
#